data_AF-A0A7C2AEP5-F1
#
_entry.id   AF-A0A7C2AEP5-F1
#
_cell.length_a   1.000
_cell.length_b   1.000
_cell.length_c   1.000
_cell.angle_alpha   90.00
_cell.angle_beta   90.00
_cell.angle_gamma   90.00
#
_symmetry.space_group_name_H-M   'P 1'
#
loop_
_entity.id
_entity.type
_entity.pdbx_description
1 polymer ?
#
loop_
_entity_poly.entity_id
_entity_poly.type
_entity_poly.pdbx_seq_one_letter_code
_entity_poly.pdbx_strand_id
1 'polypeptide(L)'
;LLREGARYGLEIIQTLEERSGLVITEGTIYPLLGRLKSEGLLEAEWVASDAGHPRKYYRLSAQGRRQLLRMIQHWRGFSAALDQLIAESEEMSYAERAGG
;
A
#
# COMPACT_ATOMS: atom_id res chain seq x y z
N LEU A 1 2.08 -2.53 -7.54
CA LEU A 1 2.70 -3.76 -7.00
C LEU A 1 1.88 -5.02 -7.26
N LEU A 2 1.02 -5.49 -6.35
CA LEU A 2 0.30 -6.78 -6.51
C LEU A 2 -0.85 -6.75 -7.53
N ARG A 3 -1.24 -5.56 -8.00
CA ARG A 3 -2.11 -5.40 -9.17
C ARG A 3 -1.41 -5.80 -10.48
N GLU A 4 -0.08 -5.69 -10.54
CA GLU A 4 0.73 -5.97 -11.74
C GLU A 4 1.00 -7.47 -11.90
N GLY A 5 0.95 -8.25 -10.82
CA GLY A 5 1.23 -9.69 -10.86
C GLY A 5 1.47 -10.28 -9.47
N ALA A 6 1.59 -11.61 -9.42
CA ALA A 6 1.98 -12.32 -8.21
C ALA A 6 3.45 -12.02 -7.87
N ARG A 7 3.76 -11.86 -6.57
CA ARG A 7 5.13 -11.57 -6.08
C ARG A 7 5.41 -12.33 -4.79
N TYR A 8 6.67 -12.68 -4.54
CA TYR A 8 7.05 -13.29 -3.26
C TYR A 8 7.35 -12.24 -2.19
N GLY A 9 7.32 -12.65 -0.92
CA GLY A 9 7.36 -11.72 0.22
C GLY A 9 8.53 -10.72 0.20
N LEU A 10 9.74 -11.19 -0.12
CA LEU A 10 10.93 -10.34 -0.19
C LEU A 10 10.87 -9.34 -1.37
N GLU A 11 10.35 -9.73 -2.55
CA GLU A 11 10.11 -8.77 -3.64
C GLU A 11 9.15 -7.66 -3.22
N ILE A 12 8.14 -8.00 -2.42
CA ILE A 12 7.15 -7.03 -1.93
C ILE A 12 7.84 -6.01 -1.03
N ILE A 13 8.68 -6.47 -0.09
CA ILE A 13 9.46 -5.60 0.81
C ILE A 13 10.35 -4.67 -0.01
N GLN A 14 11.22 -5.24 -0.84
CA GLN A 14 12.18 -4.49 -1.67
C GLN A 14 11.48 -3.43 -2.52
N THR A 15 10.40 -3.82 -3.22
CA THR A 15 9.69 -2.86 -4.08
C THR A 15 9.01 -1.75 -3.28
N LEU A 16 8.52 -2.03 -2.07
CA LEU A 16 7.92 -1.00 -1.23
C LEU A 16 8.98 -0.03 -0.72
N GLU A 17 10.11 -0.53 -0.21
CA GLU A 17 11.22 0.32 0.25
C GLU A 17 11.72 1.24 -0.87
N GLU A 18 11.97 0.67 -2.06
CA GLU A 18 12.42 1.41 -3.24
C GLU A 18 11.44 2.50 -3.69
N ARG A 19 10.12 2.23 -3.63
CA ARG A 19 9.10 3.15 -4.17
C ARG A 19 8.59 4.17 -3.17
N SER A 20 8.62 3.88 -1.87
CA SER A 20 8.08 4.77 -0.84
C SER A 20 9.15 5.48 -0.02
N GLY A 21 10.43 5.05 -0.11
CA GLY A 21 11.50 5.57 0.75
C GLY A 21 11.30 5.23 2.24
N LEU A 22 10.45 4.25 2.55
CA LEU A 22 10.19 3.81 3.91
C LEU A 22 11.09 2.62 4.23
N VAL A 23 11.54 2.52 5.48
CA VAL A 23 12.20 1.31 5.98
C VAL A 23 11.12 0.31 6.36
N ILE A 24 11.13 -0.87 5.72
CA ILE A 24 10.07 -1.86 5.88
C ILE A 24 10.69 -3.21 6.25
N THR A 25 10.33 -3.72 7.42
CA THR A 25 10.87 -4.99 7.90
C THR A 25 10.00 -6.19 7.54
N GLU A 26 10.61 -7.37 7.52
CA GLU A 26 9.90 -8.64 7.40
C GLU A 26 8.83 -8.82 8.49
N GLY A 27 9.12 -8.38 9.72
CA GLY A 27 8.21 -8.41 10.86
C GLY A 27 6.95 -7.55 10.68
N THR A 28 6.97 -6.58 9.76
CA THR A 28 5.79 -5.78 9.40
C THR A 28 5.03 -6.43 8.24
N ILE A 29 5.74 -6.87 7.21
CA ILE A 29 5.11 -7.33 5.97
C ILE A 29 4.50 -8.73 6.10
N TYR A 30 5.18 -9.70 6.70
CA TYR A 30 4.65 -11.06 6.75
C TYR A 30 3.36 -11.19 7.56
N PRO A 31 3.22 -10.57 8.75
CA PRO A 31 1.95 -10.55 9.46
C PRO A 31 0.82 -9.87 8.66
N LEU A 32 1.12 -8.78 7.96
CA LEU A 32 0.15 -8.09 7.10
C LEU A 32 -0.31 -8.99 5.94
N LEU A 33 0.61 -9.63 5.23
CA LEU A 33 0.29 -10.59 4.17
C LEU A 33 -0.54 -11.76 4.71
N GLY A 34 -0.23 -12.24 5.91
CA GLY A 34 -1.01 -13.25 6.63
C GLY A 34 -2.45 -12.81 6.89
N ARG A 35 -2.63 -11.58 7.41
CA ARG A 35 -3.95 -11.00 7.66
C ARG A 35 -4.77 -10.82 6.38
N LEU A 36 -4.17 -10.22 5.35
CA LEU A 36 -4.85 -10.01 4.06
C LEU A 36 -5.24 -11.34 3.40
N LYS A 37 -4.46 -12.41 3.60
CA LYS A 37 -4.84 -13.76 3.19
C LYS A 37 -6.04 -14.27 4.02
N SER A 38 -6.01 -14.15 5.34
CA SER A 38 -7.12 -14.61 6.20
C SER A 38 -8.43 -13.87 5.92
N GLU A 39 -8.35 -12.62 5.48
CA GLU A 39 -9.51 -11.81 5.06
C GLU A 39 -9.99 -12.11 3.63
N GLY A 40 -9.35 -13.05 2.92
CA GLY A 40 -9.69 -13.42 1.54
C GLY A 40 -9.27 -12.39 0.48
N LEU A 41 -8.47 -11.38 0.85
CA LEU A 41 -8.01 -10.33 -0.06
C LEU A 41 -6.80 -10.78 -0.90
N LEU A 42 -6.00 -11.71 -0.37
CA LEU A 42 -4.88 -12.33 -1.07
C LEU A 42 -5.06 -13.84 -1.22
N GLU A 43 -4.61 -14.35 -2.35
CA GLU A 43 -4.34 -15.76 -2.57
C GLU A 43 -2.83 -15.98 -2.47
N ALA A 44 -2.42 -17.14 -1.95
CA ALA A 44 -1.01 -17.47 -1.77
C ALA A 44 -0.70 -18.90 -2.22
N GLU A 45 0.39 -19.06 -2.95
CA GLU A 45 0.83 -20.32 -3.55
C GLU A 45 2.30 -20.56 -3.25
N TRP A 46 2.65 -21.79 -2.90
CA TRP A 46 4.04 -22.21 -2.80
C TRP A 46 4.51 -22.65 -4.18
N VAL A 47 5.54 -21.98 -4.69
CA VAL A 47 6.14 -22.28 -5.98
C VAL A 47 7.50 -22.93 -5.72
N ALA A 48 7.70 -24.11 -6.29
CA ALA A 48 8.99 -24.78 -6.27
C ALA A 48 10.02 -23.95 -7.03
N SER A 49 11.26 -23.92 -6.53
CA SER A 49 12.37 -23.25 -7.17
C SER A 49 13.39 -24.30 -7.55
N ASP A 50 13.72 -24.41 -8.84
CA ASP A 50 14.68 -25.40 -9.36
C ASP A 50 16.07 -25.31 -8.71
N ALA A 51 16.43 -24.16 -8.15
CA ALA A 51 17.73 -23.89 -7.53
C ALA A 51 17.66 -23.44 -6.06
N GLY A 52 16.56 -23.65 -5.34
CA GLY A 52 16.50 -23.15 -3.96
C GLY A 52 15.21 -23.41 -3.17
N HIS A 53 15.15 -22.80 -1.99
CA HIS A 53 14.01 -22.93 -1.07
C HIS A 53 12.70 -22.50 -1.73
N PRO A 54 11.60 -23.26 -1.53
CA PRO A 54 10.28 -22.89 -2.04
C PRO A 54 9.92 -21.45 -1.67
N ARG A 55 9.34 -20.71 -2.62
CA ARG A 55 8.92 -19.32 -2.39
C ARG A 55 7.40 -19.25 -2.34
N LYS A 56 6.89 -18.49 -1.38
CA LYS A 56 5.46 -18.22 -1.29
C LYS A 56 5.13 -16.95 -2.06
N TYR A 57 4.38 -17.11 -3.15
CA TYR A 57 3.89 -16.01 -3.97
C TYR A 57 2.51 -15.58 -3.51
N TYR A 58 2.26 -14.27 -3.53
CA TYR A 58 1.00 -13.65 -3.16
C TYR A 58 0.41 -12.91 -4.36
N ARG A 59 -0.90 -13.04 -4.56
CA ARG A 59 -1.65 -12.29 -5.58
C ARG A 59 -2.97 -11.79 -5.05
N LEU A 60 -3.47 -10.69 -5.60
CA LEU A 60 -4.82 -10.21 -5.27
C LEU A 60 -5.87 -11.23 -5.72
N SER A 61 -6.78 -11.56 -4.82
CA SER A 61 -8.02 -12.25 -5.17
C SER A 61 -8.97 -11.32 -5.92
N ALA A 62 -10.08 -11.86 -6.46
CA ALA A 62 -11.13 -11.02 -7.03
C ALA A 62 -11.72 -10.04 -6.00
N GLN A 63 -11.88 -10.47 -4.75
CA GLN A 63 -12.32 -9.60 -3.64
C GLN A 63 -11.25 -8.55 -3.31
N GLY A 64 -9.98 -8.96 -3.24
CA GLY A 64 -8.85 -8.06 -3.01
C GLY A 64 -8.75 -6.95 -4.05
N ARG A 65 -8.98 -7.25 -5.33
CA ARG A 65 -9.01 -6.25 -6.41
C ARG A 65 -10.12 -5.21 -6.20
N ARG A 66 -11.33 -5.64 -5.82
CA ARG A 66 -12.44 -4.73 -5.52
C ARG A 66 -12.15 -3.87 -4.29
N GLN A 67 -11.59 -4.47 -3.23
CA GLN A 67 -11.24 -3.76 -2.00
C GLN A 67 -10.14 -2.72 -2.24
N LEU A 68 -9.13 -3.05 -3.05
CA LEU A 68 -8.07 -2.12 -3.44
C LEU A 68 -8.65 -0.89 -4.13
N LEU A 69 -9.57 -1.06 -5.08
CA LEU A 69 -10.18 0.07 -5.79
C LEU A 69 -10.97 0.99 -4.84
N ARG A 70 -11.75 0.42 -3.92
CA ARG A 70 -12.46 1.20 -2.89
C ARG A 70 -11.48 1.96 -1.99
N MET A 71 -10.41 1.31 -1.56
CA MET A 71 -9.41 1.94 -0.68
C MET A 71 -8.69 3.10 -1.39
N ILE A 72 -8.37 2.96 -2.68
CA ILE A 72 -7.81 4.04 -3.50
C ILE A 72 -8.80 5.22 -3.59
N GLN A 73 -10.08 4.95 -3.83
CA GLN A 73 -11.11 5.99 -3.91
C GLN A 73 -11.27 6.73 -2.57
N HIS A 74 -11.37 5.99 -1.47
CA HIS A 74 -11.47 6.57 -0.12
C HIS A 74 -10.24 7.41 0.21
N TRP A 75 -9.04 6.90 -0.06
CA TRP A 75 -7.80 7.64 0.19
C TRP A 75 -7.75 8.95 -0.58
N ARG A 76 -8.10 8.93 -1.88
CA ARG A 76 -8.13 10.15 -2.70
C ARG A 76 -9.09 11.20 -2.16
N GLY A 77 -10.29 10.78 -1.75
CA GLY A 77 -11.27 11.71 -1.16
C GLY A 77 -10.78 12.28 0.16
N PHE A 78 -10.21 11.44 1.02
CA PHE A 78 -9.64 11.87 2.30
C PHE A 78 -8.47 12.84 2.14
N SER A 79 -7.50 12.52 1.28
CA SER A 79 -6.35 13.39 1.00
C SER A 79 -6.81 14.74 0.44
N ALA A 80 -7.72 14.74 -0.55
CA ALA A 80 -8.22 15.99 -1.12
C ALA A 80 -8.90 16.89 -0.08
N ALA A 81 -9.65 16.31 0.85
CA ALA A 81 -10.28 17.07 1.94
C ALA A 81 -9.24 17.68 2.89
N LEU A 82 -8.18 16.93 3.23
CA LEU A 82 -7.09 17.46 4.04
C LEU A 82 -6.30 18.55 3.32
N ASP A 83 -6.00 18.35 2.04
CA ASP A 83 -5.28 19.33 1.21
C ASP A 83 -6.05 20.65 1.15
N GLN A 84 -7.38 20.60 1.05
CA GLN A 84 -8.23 21.78 1.10
C GLN A 84 -8.14 22.51 2.45
N LEU A 85 -8.20 21.78 3.57
CA LEU A 85 -8.08 22.39 4.91
C LEU A 85 -6.71 23.05 5.11
N ILE A 86 -5.65 22.45 4.58
CA ILE A 86 -4.30 23.03 4.64
C ILE A 86 -4.26 24.33 3.82
N ALA A 87 -4.77 24.32 2.59
CA ALA A 87 -4.79 25.51 1.73
C ALA A 87 -5.58 26.68 2.36
N GLU A 88 -6.76 26.42 2.93
CA GLU A 88 -7.56 27.43 3.63
C GLU A 88 -6.79 28.03 4.83
N SER A 89 -6.00 27.22 5.55
CA SER A 89 -5.18 27.71 6.67
C SER A 89 -4.00 28.59 6.21
N GLU A 90 -3.42 28.30 5.05
CA GLU A 90 -2.31 29.08 4.50
C GLU A 90 -2.78 30.44 3.94
N GLU A 91 -3.93 30.47 3.28
CA GLU A 91 -4.55 31.72 2.78
C GLU A 91 -4.89 32.68 3.92
N MET A 92 -5.41 32.17 5.04
CA MET A 92 -5.70 32.99 6.22
C MET A 92 -4.42 33.57 6.84
N SER A 93 -3.34 32.78 6.91
CA SER A 93 -2.04 33.25 7.41
C SER A 93 -1.39 34.31 6.50
N TYR A 94 -1.64 34.24 5.19
CA TYR A 94 -1.13 35.24 4.24
C TYR A 94 -1.92 36.56 4.31
N ALA A 95 -3.24 36.47 4.45
CA ALA A 95 -4.12 37.63 4.60
C ALA A 95 -3.84 38.44 5.88
N GLU A 96 -3.53 37.77 6.99
CA GLU A 96 -3.12 38.42 8.25
C GLU A 96 -1.80 39.18 8.13
N ARG A 97 -0.85 38.70 7.32
CA ARG A 97 0.46 39.36 7.12
C ARG A 97 0.42 40.51 6.12
N ALA A 98 -0.50 40.47 5.16
CA ALA A 98 -0.62 41.50 4.11
C ALA A 98 -1.48 42.71 4.54
N GLY A 99 -2.26 42.58 5.62
CA GLY A 99 -3.14 43.61 6.16
C GLY A 99 -2.61 44.39 7.37
N GLY A 100 -1.34 44.19 7.75
CA GLY A 100 -0.68 44.84 8.90
C GLY A 100 0.41 45.83 8.51
#